data_AF-A0A444VKW2-F1
#
_entry.id   AF-A0A444VKW2-F1
#
_cell.length_a   1.000
_cell.length_b   1.000
_cell.length_c   1.000
_cell.angle_alpha   90.00
_cell.angle_beta   90.00
_cell.angle_gamma   90.00
#
_symmetry.space_group_name_H-M   'P 1'
#
loop_
_entity.id
_entity.type
_entity.pdbx_description
1 polymer ?
#
loop_
_entity_poly.entity_id
_entity_poly.type
_entity_poly.pdbx_seq_one_letter_code
_entity_poly.pdbx_strand_id
1 'polypeptide(L)'
;MEVRHLGFKTKIVALTYFTDESKLFLEPDVSSLQEVVLTAGEDKEYPYRLLDNIVQKYRQQGETTPSKAFLTLTSAVRGIPLEQIEGFYNSEQSLSGGITELKVKSGRFGLNKSFAFYSLDNTQILSDFTFFEETGQILPDHPGNMDYNALKRKYTVRIDDCSSCTQEEASISFTPKNPNGRLFYGKMIVDYENLIVKKIELGIKDPVTNALTSINETVSLTPMEIGFNIVFNPLDYGKIQYLDFSFQMNYTTESISEIINSRTFIYFYDYNKSFEEPYFTKDISFSNDYDKIIALQASDDFWETNYQYPKSFNDQRSLDYMKEKGYLINYDSYIPIEDLAYARPSVLSWQEDKRFAWDHLREETEEVPKGIQGDNEYKTGKSYDSPFQVLRKTSGPKGRNQINIGYMLDMYWDWNGNRKIIGRTLMDINSSEFHHEHTRNKLIYINLLFDIYEIYRQLANSRIKDGMTFDEMKAIYDEVYDGANAEAKNMRKETDHGDDLEALRKWNGRIKSRLKIDNFALMR
;
A
#
# COMPACT_ATOMS: atom_id res chain seq x y z
N MET A 1 41.77 -33.00 -7.25
CA MET A 1 40.72 -33.36 -8.23
C MET A 1 39.59 -34.02 -7.48
N GLU A 2 38.38 -33.57 -7.73
CA GLU A 2 37.17 -34.13 -7.12
C GLU A 2 36.46 -35.02 -8.14
N VAL A 3 36.11 -36.24 -7.74
CA VAL A 3 35.46 -37.23 -8.62
C VAL A 3 34.12 -37.62 -8.02
N ARG A 4 33.05 -37.51 -8.82
CA ARG A 4 31.66 -37.80 -8.45
C ARG A 4 31.08 -38.85 -9.38
N HIS A 5 30.37 -39.83 -8.83
CA HIS A 5 29.62 -40.84 -9.57
C HIS A 5 28.36 -41.22 -8.77
N LEU A 6 27.21 -41.30 -9.45
CA LEU A 6 25.95 -41.75 -8.85
C LEU A 6 26.11 -43.14 -8.20
N GLY A 7 25.65 -43.29 -6.95
CA GLY A 7 25.73 -44.53 -6.17
C GLY A 7 27.04 -44.72 -5.38
N PHE A 8 27.95 -43.74 -5.40
CA PHE A 8 29.23 -43.79 -4.71
C PHE A 8 29.52 -42.47 -3.96
N LYS A 9 30.23 -42.57 -2.84
CA LYS A 9 30.65 -41.40 -2.06
C LYS A 9 31.64 -40.54 -2.85
N THR A 10 31.46 -39.23 -2.78
CA THR A 10 32.38 -38.26 -3.39
C THR A 10 33.78 -38.41 -2.78
N LYS A 11 34.80 -38.51 -3.63
CA LYS A 11 36.20 -38.69 -3.20
C LYS A 11 37.08 -37.60 -3.76
N ILE A 12 37.84 -36.95 -2.88
CA ILE A 12 38.82 -35.92 -3.24
C ILE A 12 40.21 -36.56 -3.18
N VAL A 13 40.95 -36.50 -4.29
CA VAL A 13 42.33 -36.99 -4.37
C VAL A 13 43.26 -35.95 -5.00
N ALA A 14 44.52 -35.94 -4.58
CA ALA A 14 45.55 -35.12 -5.20
C ALA A 14 45.81 -35.58 -6.64
N LEU A 15 46.14 -34.67 -7.55
CA LEU A 15 46.47 -35.04 -8.94
C LEU A 15 47.68 -35.97 -9.04
N THR A 16 48.61 -35.84 -8.08
CA THR A 16 49.77 -36.74 -7.93
C THR A 16 49.39 -38.19 -7.63
N TYR A 17 48.17 -38.48 -7.18
CA TYR A 17 47.72 -39.86 -7.01
C TYR A 17 47.80 -40.66 -8.32
N PHE A 18 47.53 -40.02 -9.46
CA PHE A 18 47.51 -40.67 -10.77
C PHE A 18 48.89 -40.80 -11.42
N THR A 19 49.97 -40.34 -10.79
CA THR A 19 51.33 -40.65 -11.26
C THR A 19 51.72 -42.08 -10.92
N ASP A 20 51.22 -42.59 -9.80
CA ASP A 20 51.59 -43.90 -9.26
C ASP A 20 50.45 -44.92 -9.43
N GLU A 21 49.19 -44.46 -9.41
CA GLU A 21 48.00 -45.32 -9.47
C GLU A 21 47.12 -44.98 -10.68
N SER A 22 46.93 -45.95 -11.58
CA SER A 22 46.12 -45.75 -12.80
C SER A 22 44.60 -45.84 -12.57
N LYS A 23 44.16 -46.23 -11.37
CA LYS A 23 42.75 -46.49 -11.06
C LYS A 23 42.38 -45.93 -9.68
N LEU A 24 41.28 -45.18 -9.62
CA LEU A 24 40.68 -44.69 -8.38
C LEU A 24 39.41 -45.50 -8.07
N PHE A 25 39.41 -46.25 -6.97
CA PHE A 25 38.21 -46.94 -6.48
C PHE A 25 37.40 -46.02 -5.56
N LEU A 26 36.09 -45.95 -5.82
CA LEU A 26 35.11 -45.22 -5.01
C LEU A 26 34.36 -46.17 -4.08
N GLU A 27 33.95 -45.68 -2.92
CA GLU A 27 33.13 -46.45 -1.97
C GLU A 27 31.65 -46.32 -2.34
N PRO A 28 30.91 -47.43 -2.46
CA PRO A 28 29.46 -47.39 -2.69
C PRO A 28 28.76 -46.61 -1.58
N ASP A 29 27.84 -45.72 -1.95
CA ASP A 29 27.00 -45.02 -0.99
C ASP A 29 25.74 -45.85 -0.77
N VAL A 30 25.85 -46.83 0.14
CA VAL A 30 24.76 -47.75 0.45
C VAL A 30 23.84 -47.07 1.48
N SER A 31 22.90 -46.27 1.00
CA SER A 31 21.78 -45.84 1.83
C SER A 31 20.84 -47.04 2.02
N SER A 32 20.74 -47.56 3.24
CA SER A 32 19.68 -48.49 3.64
C SER A 32 18.34 -47.77 3.49
N LEU A 33 17.61 -48.01 2.41
CA LEU A 33 16.20 -47.65 2.33
C LEU A 33 15.46 -48.49 3.38
N GLN A 34 15.07 -47.87 4.49
CA GLN A 34 14.08 -48.45 5.37
C GLN A 34 12.78 -48.60 4.58
N GLU A 35 12.22 -49.80 4.61
CA GLU A 35 10.87 -50.06 4.11
C GLU A 35 9.87 -49.25 4.95
N VAL A 36 9.29 -48.21 4.36
CA VAL A 36 8.14 -47.51 4.94
C VAL A 36 6.90 -48.33 4.58
N VAL A 37 6.37 -49.06 5.56
CA VAL A 37 5.10 -49.76 5.41
C VAL A 37 3.96 -48.73 5.45
N LEU A 38 3.49 -48.32 4.27
CA LEU A 38 2.33 -47.44 4.11
C LEU A 38 1.04 -48.24 4.31
N THR A 39 0.30 -48.00 5.40
CA THR A 39 -1.01 -48.62 5.61
C THR A 39 -2.14 -47.75 5.05
N ALA A 40 -2.95 -48.34 4.15
CA ALA A 40 -3.97 -47.67 3.32
C ALA A 40 -5.12 -46.92 4.07
N GLY A 41 -5.10 -46.88 5.41
CA GLY A 41 -6.06 -46.15 6.25
C GLY A 41 -5.51 -44.86 6.85
N GLU A 42 -4.25 -44.84 7.28
CA GLU A 42 -3.57 -43.64 7.78
C GLU A 42 -3.32 -42.63 6.65
N ASP A 43 -3.17 -43.13 5.43
CA ASP A 43 -2.86 -42.41 4.20
C ASP A 43 -3.91 -41.34 3.80
N LYS A 44 -5.19 -41.54 4.14
CA LYS A 44 -6.27 -40.57 3.82
C LYS A 44 -6.45 -39.48 4.87
N GLU A 45 -6.12 -39.75 6.13
CA GLU A 45 -6.23 -38.76 7.20
C GLU A 45 -4.95 -37.94 7.38
N TYR A 46 -3.78 -38.54 7.10
CA TYR A 46 -2.49 -37.91 7.31
C TYR A 46 -2.36 -36.50 6.69
N PRO A 47 -2.75 -36.26 5.43
CA PRO A 47 -2.69 -34.92 4.85
C PRO A 47 -3.53 -33.88 5.61
N TYR A 48 -4.70 -34.27 6.13
CA TYR A 48 -5.55 -33.38 6.92
C TYR A 48 -4.95 -33.09 8.29
N ARG A 49 -4.39 -34.10 8.95
CA ARG A 49 -3.75 -33.94 10.27
C ARG A 49 -2.48 -33.09 10.17
N LEU A 50 -1.67 -33.31 9.13
CA LEU A 50 -0.48 -32.50 8.89
C LEU A 50 -0.85 -31.03 8.69
N LEU A 51 -1.83 -30.75 7.83
CA LEU A 51 -2.31 -29.38 7.61
C LEU A 51 -2.89 -28.76 8.89
N ASP A 52 -3.73 -29.46 9.64
CA ASP A 52 -4.28 -28.95 10.91
C ASP A 52 -3.19 -28.65 11.94
N ASN A 53 -2.19 -29.54 12.09
CA ASN A 53 -1.06 -29.29 13.00
C ASN A 53 -0.26 -28.02 12.63
N ILE A 54 -0.05 -27.79 11.33
CA ILE A 54 0.58 -26.56 10.83
C ILE A 54 -0.28 -25.35 11.21
N VAL A 55 -1.58 -25.41 10.93
CA VAL A 55 -2.53 -24.33 11.25
C VAL A 55 -2.51 -24.01 12.75
N GLN A 56 -2.61 -25.02 13.61
CA GLN A 56 -2.59 -24.82 15.07
C GLN A 56 -1.27 -24.23 15.56
N LYS A 57 -0.12 -24.65 14.98
CA LYS A 57 1.19 -24.09 15.31
C LYS A 57 1.26 -22.61 14.96
N TYR A 58 0.84 -22.23 13.75
CA TYR A 58 0.95 -20.85 13.26
C TYR A 58 -0.06 -19.91 13.93
N ARG A 59 -1.25 -20.39 14.34
CA ARG A 59 -2.20 -19.61 15.15
C ARG A 59 -1.63 -19.07 16.45
N GLN A 60 -0.64 -19.76 17.02
CA GLN A 60 0.01 -19.33 18.25
C GLN A 60 1.12 -18.29 18.01
N GLN A 61 1.45 -18.00 16.75
CA GLN A 61 2.53 -17.10 16.34
C GLN A 61 2.00 -15.70 15.96
N GLY A 62 1.34 -15.06 16.93
CA GLY A 62 0.76 -13.72 16.78
C GLY A 62 1.72 -12.56 17.06
N GLU A 63 3.00 -12.81 17.37
CA GLU A 63 3.97 -11.73 17.60
C GLU A 63 4.21 -10.95 16.30
N THR A 64 4.12 -9.63 16.39
CA THR A 64 4.32 -8.73 15.24
C THR A 64 5.79 -8.37 15.09
N THR A 65 6.27 -8.43 13.85
CA THR A 65 7.61 -7.99 13.45
C THR A 65 7.48 -6.75 12.58
N PRO A 66 8.01 -5.59 12.98
CA PRO A 66 8.05 -4.43 12.10
C PRO A 66 9.06 -4.63 10.99
N SER A 67 8.79 -4.05 9.83
CA SER A 67 9.68 -4.08 8.67
C SER A 67 9.41 -2.89 7.76
N LYS A 68 10.37 -2.63 6.87
CA LYS A 68 10.11 -1.81 5.70
C LYS A 68 9.53 -2.68 4.61
N ALA A 69 8.67 -2.10 3.79
CA ALA A 69 8.12 -2.76 2.63
C ALA A 69 8.15 -1.86 1.39
N PHE A 70 8.34 -2.49 0.24
CA PHE A 70 8.20 -1.85 -1.06
C PHE A 70 7.07 -2.53 -1.83
N LEU A 71 6.08 -1.75 -2.25
CA LEU A 71 4.90 -2.24 -2.96
C LEU A 71 4.86 -1.65 -4.37
N THR A 72 4.49 -2.50 -5.32
CA THR A 72 4.15 -2.13 -6.69
C THR A 72 2.76 -2.63 -7.01
N LEU A 73 2.00 -1.85 -7.77
CA LEU A 73 0.67 -2.20 -8.24
C LEU A 73 0.57 -1.80 -9.70
N THR A 74 0.10 -2.71 -10.53
CA THR A 74 -0.20 -2.46 -11.95
C THR A 74 -1.59 -2.94 -12.28
N SER A 75 -2.37 -2.12 -12.98
CA SER A 75 -3.64 -2.55 -13.57
C SER A 75 -3.65 -2.27 -15.06
N ALA A 76 -4.21 -3.17 -15.85
CA ALA A 76 -4.23 -3.08 -17.31
C ALA A 76 -5.47 -3.70 -17.94
N VAL A 77 -5.89 -3.13 -19.06
CA VAL A 77 -6.95 -3.65 -19.95
C VAL A 77 -6.37 -3.93 -21.32
N ARG A 78 -6.52 -5.17 -21.83
CA ARG A 78 -5.97 -5.59 -23.14
C ARG A 78 -4.47 -5.26 -23.32
N GLY A 79 -3.70 -5.26 -22.22
CA GLY A 79 -2.28 -4.92 -22.21
C GLY A 79 -1.96 -3.41 -22.20
N ILE A 80 -2.97 -2.54 -22.22
CA ILE A 80 -2.83 -1.09 -22.03
C ILE A 80 -2.83 -0.79 -20.53
N PRO A 81 -1.77 -0.17 -19.99
CA PRO A 81 -1.72 0.26 -18.60
C PRO A 81 -2.83 1.24 -18.25
N LEU A 82 -3.51 0.99 -17.13
CA LEU A 82 -4.54 1.84 -16.54
C LEU A 82 -4.05 2.54 -15.29
N GLU A 83 -3.29 1.83 -14.47
CA GLU A 83 -2.89 2.24 -13.13
C GLU A 83 -1.49 1.71 -12.83
N GLN A 84 -0.66 2.56 -12.22
CA GLN A 84 0.63 2.20 -11.68
C GLN A 84 0.76 2.85 -10.29
N ILE A 85 1.08 2.07 -9.26
CA ILE A 85 1.51 2.59 -7.96
C ILE A 85 2.86 1.98 -7.62
N GLU A 86 3.76 2.79 -7.08
CA GLU A 86 4.98 2.36 -6.43
C GLU A 86 5.07 3.07 -5.07
N GLY A 87 5.35 2.35 -4.00
CA GLY A 87 5.39 2.96 -2.67
C GLY A 87 6.28 2.24 -1.67
N PHE A 88 6.84 3.04 -0.77
CA PHE A 88 7.55 2.60 0.42
C PHE A 88 6.61 2.67 1.61
N TYR A 89 6.65 1.64 2.44
CA TYR A 89 5.76 1.46 3.56
C TYR A 89 6.52 1.03 4.82
N ASN A 90 6.00 1.41 5.97
CA ASN A 90 6.22 0.71 7.22
C ASN A 90 5.17 -0.41 7.32
N SER A 91 5.60 -1.62 7.64
CA SER A 91 4.71 -2.76 7.82
C SER A 91 4.92 -3.43 9.15
N GLU A 92 3.82 -3.81 9.80
CA GLU A 92 3.81 -4.80 10.86
C GLU A 92 3.23 -6.11 10.30
N GLN A 93 3.90 -7.22 10.61
CA GLN A 93 3.51 -8.54 10.11
C GLN A 93 3.59 -9.59 11.23
N SER A 94 2.70 -10.58 11.21
CA SER A 94 2.77 -11.77 12.04
C SER A 94 2.56 -13.03 11.20
N LEU A 95 3.08 -14.16 11.67
CA LEU A 95 2.90 -15.42 10.96
C LEU A 95 1.46 -15.93 11.02
N SER A 96 0.72 -15.58 12.07
CA SER A 96 -0.71 -15.88 12.23
C SER A 96 -1.59 -14.98 11.36
N GLY A 97 -1.47 -13.67 11.53
CA GLY A 97 -2.35 -12.66 10.95
C GLY A 97 -1.94 -12.16 9.57
N GLY A 98 -0.73 -12.46 9.09
CA GLY A 98 -0.24 -11.91 7.82
C GLY A 98 0.29 -10.48 8.00
N ILE A 99 -0.19 -9.54 7.19
CA ILE A 99 0.15 -8.12 7.32
C ILE A 99 -0.86 -7.50 8.27
N THR A 100 -0.45 -7.05 9.46
CA THR A 100 -1.36 -6.47 10.46
C THR A 100 -1.45 -4.95 10.33
N GLU A 101 -0.42 -4.30 9.80
CA GLU A 101 -0.43 -2.87 9.52
C GLU A 101 0.44 -2.57 8.29
N LEU A 102 -0.01 -1.63 7.46
CA LEU A 102 0.72 -1.17 6.27
C LEU A 102 0.55 0.35 6.10
N LYS A 103 1.54 1.12 6.54
CA LYS A 103 1.56 2.59 6.53
C LYS A 103 2.43 3.13 5.42
N VAL A 104 1.87 3.95 4.54
CA VAL A 104 2.62 4.64 3.48
C VAL A 104 3.66 5.58 4.11
N LYS A 105 4.93 5.40 3.73
CA LYS A 105 6.02 6.35 4.01
C LYS A 105 6.18 7.35 2.86
N SER A 106 6.14 6.86 1.62
CA SER A 106 6.27 7.67 0.42
C SER A 106 5.84 6.88 -0.80
N GLY A 107 5.36 7.54 -1.86
CA GLY A 107 4.92 6.82 -3.06
C GLY A 107 4.83 7.68 -4.31
N ARG A 108 4.62 7.00 -5.44
CA ARG A 108 4.42 7.54 -6.77
C ARG A 108 3.31 6.76 -7.46
N PHE A 109 2.52 7.45 -8.28
CA PHE A 109 1.49 6.79 -9.07
C PHE A 109 1.29 7.47 -10.43
N GLY A 110 0.72 6.70 -11.35
CA GLY A 110 0.28 7.16 -12.66
C GLY A 110 -1.05 6.52 -13.03
N LEU A 111 -1.89 7.29 -13.71
CA LEU A 111 -3.25 6.89 -14.09
C LEU A 111 -3.55 7.28 -15.52
N ASN A 112 -4.19 6.37 -16.24
CA ASN A 112 -4.57 6.58 -17.62
C ASN A 112 -5.80 7.50 -17.71
N LYS A 113 -5.61 8.71 -18.23
CA LYS A 113 -6.69 9.70 -18.39
C LYS A 113 -7.82 9.26 -19.34
N SER A 114 -7.51 8.38 -20.29
CA SER A 114 -8.50 7.92 -21.30
C SER A 114 -9.42 6.83 -20.76
N PHE A 115 -9.05 6.18 -19.66
CA PHE A 115 -9.84 5.14 -19.00
C PHE A 115 -9.65 5.25 -17.50
N ALA A 116 -10.61 5.90 -16.85
CA ALA A 116 -10.56 6.16 -15.43
C ALA A 116 -10.84 4.88 -14.62
N PHE A 117 -9.79 4.31 -14.05
CA PHE A 117 -9.84 3.16 -13.15
C PHE A 117 -8.93 3.40 -11.94
N TYR A 118 -9.45 3.16 -10.74
CA TYR A 118 -8.78 3.44 -9.47
C TYR A 118 -9.03 2.28 -8.50
N SER A 119 -7.97 1.66 -8.04
CA SER A 119 -7.98 0.63 -6.99
C SER A 119 -7.72 1.28 -5.63
N LEU A 120 -8.76 1.80 -4.99
CA LEU A 120 -8.62 2.70 -3.84
C LEU A 120 -8.11 2.02 -2.55
N ASP A 121 -8.41 0.73 -2.35
CA ASP A 121 -8.24 0.06 -1.04
C ASP A 121 -7.44 -1.26 -1.12
N ASN A 122 -6.48 -1.34 -2.04
CA ASN A 122 -5.69 -2.57 -2.21
C ASN A 122 -4.85 -2.92 -0.98
N THR A 123 -4.28 -1.95 -0.26
CA THR A 123 -3.53 -2.20 0.98
C THR A 123 -4.42 -2.68 2.13
N GLN A 124 -5.71 -2.29 2.11
CA GLN A 124 -6.70 -2.78 3.08
C GLN A 124 -7.01 -4.25 2.84
N ILE A 125 -7.21 -4.66 1.58
CA ILE A 125 -7.40 -6.08 1.22
C ILE A 125 -6.21 -6.91 1.70
N LEU A 126 -5.00 -6.38 1.55
CA LEU A 126 -3.78 -7.07 1.99
C LEU A 126 -3.66 -7.15 3.51
N SER A 127 -4.04 -6.09 4.24
CA SER A 127 -3.96 -6.06 5.71
C SER A 127 -5.09 -6.82 6.41
N ASP A 128 -6.23 -6.98 5.74
CA ASP A 128 -7.38 -7.75 6.25
C ASP A 128 -7.23 -9.27 6.00
N PHE A 129 -6.42 -9.65 5.01
CA PHE A 129 -6.24 -11.06 4.64
C PHE A 129 -5.36 -11.81 5.65
N THR A 130 -5.98 -12.69 6.43
CA THR A 130 -5.29 -13.46 7.48
C THR A 130 -4.76 -14.80 6.99
N PHE A 131 -3.61 -15.22 7.52
CA PHE A 131 -2.98 -16.48 7.10
C PHE A 131 -3.49 -17.70 7.89
N PHE A 132 -3.68 -17.60 9.19
CA PHE A 132 -4.08 -18.75 10.01
C PHE A 132 -5.14 -18.44 11.08
N GLU A 133 -5.60 -17.20 11.18
CA GLU A 133 -6.61 -16.78 12.15
C GLU A 133 -8.03 -17.20 11.72
N GLU A 134 -8.95 -17.29 12.68
CA GLU A 134 -10.38 -17.41 12.39
C GLU A 134 -10.91 -16.06 11.89
N THR A 135 -11.75 -16.03 10.86
CA THR A 135 -11.99 -14.79 10.09
C THR A 135 -13.46 -14.36 9.98
N GLY A 136 -13.60 -13.06 9.71
CA GLY A 136 -14.69 -12.46 8.92
C GLY A 136 -14.12 -11.56 7.83
N GLN A 137 -13.04 -12.02 7.17
CA GLN A 137 -12.25 -11.22 6.23
C GLN A 137 -13.01 -10.92 4.93
N ILE A 138 -12.58 -9.88 4.20
CA ILE A 138 -13.11 -9.38 2.92
C ILE A 138 -13.11 -10.47 1.85
N LEU A 139 -12.02 -11.23 1.80
CA LEU A 139 -11.82 -12.28 0.82
C LEU A 139 -12.33 -13.63 1.33
N PRO A 140 -12.65 -14.57 0.43
CA PRO A 140 -13.08 -15.92 0.81
C PRO A 140 -12.11 -16.63 1.77
N ASP A 141 -12.62 -17.60 2.54
CA ASP A 141 -11.79 -18.37 3.46
C ASP A 141 -10.84 -19.31 2.71
N HIS A 142 -9.74 -19.66 3.37
CA HIS A 142 -8.83 -20.73 2.94
C HIS A 142 -8.55 -21.70 4.11
N PRO A 143 -7.83 -22.82 3.89
CA PRO A 143 -7.61 -23.81 4.95
C PRO A 143 -6.95 -23.29 6.24
N GLY A 144 -6.13 -22.25 6.17
CA GLY A 144 -5.52 -21.65 7.35
C GLY A 144 -6.55 -21.15 8.37
N ASN A 145 -7.73 -20.76 7.88
CA ASN A 145 -8.81 -20.20 8.67
C ASN A 145 -9.72 -21.26 9.31
N MET A 146 -9.39 -22.55 9.21
CA MET A 146 -10.31 -23.64 9.56
C MET A 146 -9.75 -24.58 10.61
N ASP A 147 -10.64 -25.18 11.40
CA ASP A 147 -10.29 -26.32 12.24
C ASP A 147 -10.29 -27.63 11.43
N TYR A 148 -9.73 -28.69 12.02
CA TYR A 148 -9.70 -30.03 11.44
C TYR A 148 -11.06 -30.51 10.86
N ASN A 149 -12.16 -30.28 11.59
CA ASN A 149 -13.48 -30.76 11.21
C ASN A 149 -14.01 -30.01 9.98
N ALA A 150 -13.82 -28.70 9.94
CA ALA A 150 -14.16 -27.85 8.80
C ALA A 150 -13.31 -28.20 7.58
N LEU A 151 -11.99 -28.44 7.76
CA LEU A 151 -11.10 -28.91 6.69
C LEU A 151 -11.63 -30.21 6.07
N LYS A 152 -11.88 -31.24 6.89
CA LYS A 152 -12.35 -32.54 6.42
C LYS A 152 -13.71 -32.46 5.74
N ARG A 153 -14.59 -31.54 6.16
CA ARG A 153 -15.92 -31.33 5.57
C ARG A 153 -15.83 -30.57 4.24
N LYS A 154 -15.05 -29.48 4.17
CA LYS A 154 -15.07 -28.51 3.06
C LYS A 154 -14.02 -28.78 1.98
N TYR A 155 -12.91 -29.46 2.28
CA TYR A 155 -11.78 -29.63 1.38
C TYR A 155 -11.43 -31.09 1.09
N THR A 156 -10.90 -31.33 -0.11
CA THR A 156 -10.07 -32.50 -0.41
C THR A 156 -8.61 -32.09 -0.25
N VAL A 157 -7.90 -32.69 0.71
CA VAL A 157 -6.48 -32.42 0.99
C VAL A 157 -5.62 -33.61 0.55
N ARG A 158 -4.49 -33.34 -0.10
CA ARG A 158 -3.54 -34.34 -0.61
C ARG A 158 -2.10 -33.86 -0.44
N ILE A 159 -1.18 -34.81 -0.42
CA ILE A 159 0.25 -34.53 -0.58
C ILE A 159 0.58 -34.86 -2.03
N ASP A 160 1.06 -33.87 -2.78
CA ASP A 160 1.42 -34.01 -4.18
C ASP A 160 2.93 -34.17 -4.35
N ASP A 161 3.33 -34.83 -5.43
CA ASP A 161 4.73 -34.90 -5.85
C ASP A 161 5.27 -33.49 -6.10
N CYS A 162 6.42 -33.20 -5.49
CA CYS A 162 7.06 -31.90 -5.59
C CYS A 162 8.46 -32.04 -6.17
N SER A 163 8.58 -31.80 -7.49
CA SER A 163 9.85 -31.94 -8.22
C SER A 163 10.94 -30.95 -7.78
N SER A 164 10.56 -29.87 -7.12
CA SER A 164 11.45 -28.82 -6.62
C SER A 164 11.70 -28.91 -5.10
N CYS A 165 11.11 -29.89 -4.42
CA CYS A 165 11.21 -30.02 -2.97
C CYS A 165 12.48 -30.77 -2.56
N THR A 166 13.03 -30.44 -1.39
CA THR A 166 14.06 -31.26 -0.74
C THR A 166 13.44 -32.54 -0.14
N GLN A 167 14.29 -33.45 0.38
CA GLN A 167 13.81 -34.73 0.96
C GLN A 167 12.86 -34.54 2.15
N GLU A 168 12.96 -33.43 2.87
CA GLU A 168 12.17 -33.11 4.07
C GLU A 168 10.98 -32.18 3.76
N GLU A 169 10.74 -31.89 2.48
CA GLU A 169 9.68 -30.98 2.03
C GLU A 169 8.53 -31.73 1.38
N ALA A 170 7.31 -31.26 1.62
CA ALA A 170 6.08 -31.76 1.02
C ALA A 170 5.26 -30.62 0.43
N SER A 171 4.56 -30.91 -0.67
CA SER A 171 3.53 -30.03 -1.23
C SER A 171 2.15 -30.51 -0.80
N ILE A 172 1.49 -29.79 0.09
CA ILE A 172 0.13 -30.10 0.54
C ILE A 172 -0.84 -29.30 -0.32
N SER A 173 -1.62 -29.96 -1.17
CA SER A 173 -2.68 -29.30 -1.94
C SER A 173 -4.04 -29.45 -1.27
N PHE A 174 -4.89 -28.46 -1.51
CA PHE A 174 -6.24 -28.41 -1.00
C PHE A 174 -7.18 -27.84 -2.06
N THR A 175 -8.28 -28.55 -2.29
CA THR A 175 -9.32 -28.14 -3.25
C THR A 175 -10.69 -28.19 -2.59
N PRO A 176 -11.51 -27.13 -2.68
CA PRO A 176 -12.87 -27.14 -2.16
C PRO A 176 -13.67 -28.30 -2.76
N LYS A 177 -14.39 -29.04 -1.92
CA LYS A 177 -15.32 -30.09 -2.40
C LYS A 177 -16.51 -29.50 -3.16
N ASN A 178 -16.84 -28.25 -2.86
CA ASN A 178 -17.87 -27.48 -3.55
C ASN A 178 -17.29 -26.12 -3.99
N PRO A 179 -16.84 -25.98 -5.25
CA PRO A 179 -16.25 -24.75 -5.77
C PRO A 179 -17.36 -23.74 -6.10
N ASN A 180 -17.79 -22.96 -5.11
CA ASN A 180 -18.87 -21.98 -5.22
C ASN A 180 -18.40 -20.53 -5.01
N GLY A 181 -17.11 -20.26 -5.20
CA GLY A 181 -16.53 -18.92 -5.01
C GLY A 181 -16.34 -18.49 -3.56
N ARG A 182 -16.64 -19.33 -2.56
CA ARG A 182 -16.48 -19.00 -1.12
C ARG A 182 -15.22 -19.57 -0.47
N LEU A 183 -14.43 -20.35 -1.19
CA LEU A 183 -13.28 -21.06 -0.66
C LEU A 183 -12.13 -21.04 -1.68
N PHE A 184 -10.94 -20.61 -1.25
CA PHE A 184 -9.73 -20.70 -2.06
C PHE A 184 -9.28 -22.16 -2.24
N TYR A 185 -8.87 -22.53 -3.45
CA TYR A 185 -8.03 -23.70 -3.66
C TYR A 185 -6.56 -23.30 -3.60
N GLY A 186 -5.65 -24.27 -3.48
CA GLY A 186 -4.24 -23.93 -3.43
C GLY A 186 -3.34 -25.06 -2.98
N LYS A 187 -2.11 -24.68 -2.63
CA LYS A 187 -1.11 -25.56 -2.04
C LYS A 187 -0.19 -24.82 -1.08
N MET A 188 0.39 -25.57 -0.14
CA MET A 188 1.45 -25.11 0.76
C MET A 188 2.69 -25.97 0.55
N ILE A 189 3.85 -25.33 0.43
CA ILE A 189 5.14 -26.01 0.49
C ILE A 189 5.62 -25.93 1.93
N VAL A 190 5.87 -27.09 2.54
CA VAL A 190 6.18 -27.19 3.97
C VAL A 190 7.34 -28.14 4.21
N ASP A 191 8.15 -27.83 5.21
CA ASP A 191 8.95 -28.82 5.92
C ASP A 191 8.01 -29.57 6.86
N TYR A 192 7.75 -30.85 6.55
CA TYR A 192 6.74 -31.64 7.25
C TYR A 192 7.25 -32.18 8.59
N GLU A 193 8.56 -32.23 8.82
CA GLU A 193 9.14 -32.68 10.10
C GLU A 193 9.06 -31.56 11.14
N ASN A 194 9.42 -30.34 10.74
CA ASN A 194 9.46 -29.18 11.62
C ASN A 194 8.16 -28.37 11.60
N LEU A 195 7.20 -28.73 10.74
CA LEU A 195 5.94 -28.00 10.50
C LEU A 195 6.22 -26.53 10.12
N ILE A 196 7.15 -26.28 9.20
CA ILE A 196 7.52 -24.94 8.74
C ILE A 196 6.92 -24.70 7.37
N VAL A 197 6.16 -23.63 7.21
CA VAL A 197 5.62 -23.21 5.91
C VAL A 197 6.66 -22.36 5.18
N LYS A 198 6.99 -22.76 3.95
CA LYS A 198 7.93 -22.03 3.08
C LYS A 198 7.19 -21.17 2.06
N LYS A 199 6.02 -21.63 1.60
CA LYS A 199 5.21 -20.98 0.58
C LYS A 199 3.74 -21.34 0.69
N ILE A 200 2.85 -20.39 0.40
CA ILE A 200 1.41 -20.59 0.24
C ILE A 200 1.00 -20.05 -1.12
N GLU A 201 0.35 -20.87 -1.92
CA GLU A 201 -0.27 -20.46 -3.19
C GLU A 201 -1.78 -20.67 -3.06
N LEU A 202 -2.55 -19.62 -3.33
CA LEU A 202 -4.01 -19.64 -3.29
C LEU A 202 -4.58 -19.12 -4.61
N GLY A 203 -5.69 -19.72 -5.04
CA GLY A 203 -6.45 -19.28 -6.19
C GLY A 203 -7.94 -19.48 -5.96
N ILE A 204 -8.75 -18.62 -6.56
CA ILE A 204 -10.20 -18.78 -6.57
C ILE A 204 -10.79 -18.21 -7.86
N LYS A 205 -11.83 -18.87 -8.36
CA LYS A 205 -12.60 -18.43 -9.52
C LYS A 205 -14.00 -18.05 -9.09
N ASP A 206 -14.55 -17.05 -9.77
CA ASP A 206 -15.87 -16.45 -9.52
C ASP A 206 -16.09 -16.17 -8.03
N PRO A 207 -15.19 -15.43 -7.36
CA PRO A 207 -15.25 -15.29 -5.90
C PRO A 207 -16.49 -14.51 -5.46
N VAL A 208 -17.07 -14.96 -4.35
CA VAL A 208 -18.19 -14.28 -3.69
C VAL A 208 -17.62 -13.38 -2.62
N THR A 209 -17.57 -12.07 -2.90
CA THR A 209 -17.16 -11.03 -1.96
C THR A 209 -18.05 -9.80 -2.12
N ASN A 210 -18.38 -9.15 -1.00
CA ASN A 210 -19.21 -7.95 -0.98
C ASN A 210 -18.38 -6.66 -0.97
N ALA A 211 -17.05 -6.75 -0.90
CA ALA A 211 -16.16 -5.61 -0.66
C ALA A 211 -15.46 -5.09 -1.92
N LEU A 212 -15.52 -5.82 -3.04
CA LEU A 212 -14.96 -5.39 -4.33
C LEU A 212 -16.05 -4.75 -5.21
N THR A 213 -16.51 -3.55 -4.80
CA THR A 213 -17.59 -2.82 -5.48
C THR A 213 -17.11 -1.50 -6.06
N SER A 214 -17.84 -0.98 -7.04
CA SER A 214 -17.56 0.33 -7.64
C SER A 214 -18.13 1.45 -6.77
N ILE A 215 -17.37 2.53 -6.62
CA ILE A 215 -17.88 3.80 -6.06
C ILE A 215 -18.78 4.56 -7.05
N ASN A 216 -18.72 4.22 -8.34
CA ASN A 216 -19.59 4.74 -9.38
C ASN A 216 -20.74 3.77 -9.62
N GLU A 217 -21.97 4.20 -9.32
CA GLU A 217 -23.20 3.40 -9.43
C GLU A 217 -23.51 2.93 -10.87
N THR A 218 -22.97 3.63 -11.88
CA THR A 218 -23.15 3.27 -13.31
C THR A 218 -22.19 2.18 -13.78
N VAL A 219 -21.27 1.75 -12.92
CA VAL A 219 -20.25 0.74 -13.22
C VAL A 219 -20.52 -0.51 -12.41
N SER A 220 -20.69 -1.64 -13.12
CA SER A 220 -20.75 -2.96 -12.52
C SER A 220 -19.37 -3.60 -12.54
N LEU A 221 -18.92 -4.06 -11.38
CA LEU A 221 -17.70 -4.85 -11.23
C LEU A 221 -18.08 -6.27 -10.85
N THR A 222 -17.55 -7.25 -11.57
CA THR A 222 -17.72 -8.68 -11.25
C THR A 222 -16.35 -9.34 -11.15
N PRO A 223 -15.90 -9.71 -9.94
CA PRO A 223 -14.66 -10.47 -9.76
C PRO A 223 -14.71 -11.81 -10.51
N MET A 224 -13.63 -12.15 -11.21
CA MET A 224 -13.52 -13.37 -12.01
C MET A 224 -12.51 -14.35 -11.42
N GLU A 225 -11.35 -13.84 -11.01
CA GLU A 225 -10.27 -14.66 -10.46
C GLU A 225 -9.46 -13.85 -9.45
N ILE A 226 -9.03 -14.49 -8.37
CA ILE A 226 -8.10 -13.92 -7.40
C ILE A 226 -7.00 -14.96 -7.15
N GLY A 227 -5.76 -14.51 -7.09
CA GLY A 227 -4.60 -15.32 -6.77
C GLY A 227 -3.70 -14.67 -5.72
N PHE A 228 -3.18 -15.49 -4.79
CA PHE A 228 -2.14 -15.11 -3.86
C PHE A 228 -0.96 -16.05 -3.97
N ASN A 229 0.24 -15.48 -3.85
CA ASN A 229 1.47 -16.22 -3.66
C ASN A 229 2.25 -15.55 -2.52
N ILE A 230 2.30 -16.24 -1.38
CA ILE A 230 2.97 -15.80 -0.16
C ILE A 230 4.23 -16.63 0.01
N VAL A 231 5.38 -15.97 0.12
CA VAL A 231 6.67 -16.64 0.31
C VAL A 231 7.31 -16.17 1.59
N PHE A 232 7.74 -17.12 2.42
CA PHE A 232 8.47 -16.86 3.66
C PHE A 232 9.98 -16.73 3.38
N ASN A 233 10.67 -16.00 4.25
CA ASN A 233 12.09 -15.70 4.04
C ASN A 233 12.93 -16.98 4.22
N PRO A 234 13.73 -17.37 3.20
CA PRO A 234 14.50 -18.62 3.25
C PRO A 234 15.64 -18.59 4.28
N LEU A 235 16.07 -17.40 4.72
CA LEU A 235 17.05 -17.22 5.80
C LEU A 235 16.40 -17.23 7.18
N ASP A 236 15.10 -16.95 7.25
CA ASP A 236 14.32 -16.89 8.48
C ASP A 236 12.83 -17.09 8.16
N TYR A 237 12.38 -18.35 8.16
CA TYR A 237 10.98 -18.70 7.90
C TYR A 237 9.99 -18.13 8.95
N GLY A 238 10.52 -17.49 10.00
CA GLY A 238 9.80 -16.63 10.95
C GLY A 238 9.20 -15.37 10.33
N LYS A 239 9.53 -15.03 9.07
CA LYS A 239 9.20 -13.76 8.43
C LYS A 239 8.64 -13.96 7.03
N ILE A 240 7.73 -13.08 6.62
CA ILE A 240 7.26 -13.02 5.22
C ILE A 240 8.33 -12.32 4.38
N GLN A 241 8.65 -12.87 3.21
CA GLN A 241 9.59 -12.27 2.26
C GLN A 241 8.87 -11.38 1.26
N TYR A 242 7.81 -11.92 0.65
CA TYR A 242 6.98 -11.17 -0.28
C TYR A 242 5.58 -11.79 -0.38
N LEU A 243 4.65 -10.97 -0.86
CA LEU A 243 3.31 -11.37 -1.26
C LEU A 243 3.03 -10.83 -2.67
N ASP A 244 2.53 -11.72 -3.52
CA ASP A 244 2.11 -11.41 -4.88
C ASP A 244 0.61 -11.70 -4.99
N PHE A 245 -0.18 -10.63 -5.09
CA PHE A 245 -1.62 -10.63 -5.17
C PHE A 245 -2.05 -10.25 -6.58
N SER A 246 -2.94 -11.03 -7.17
CA SER A 246 -3.50 -10.74 -8.48
C SER A 246 -5.01 -10.88 -8.45
N PHE A 247 -5.69 -10.01 -9.19
CA PHE A 247 -7.12 -10.16 -9.42
C PHE A 247 -7.49 -9.82 -10.87
N GLN A 248 -8.52 -10.49 -11.34
CA GLN A 248 -9.17 -10.24 -12.61
C GLN A 248 -10.63 -9.88 -12.34
N MET A 249 -11.11 -8.79 -12.95
CA MET A 249 -12.49 -8.34 -12.82
C MET A 249 -13.08 -7.97 -14.18
N ASN A 250 -14.35 -8.30 -14.37
CA ASN A 250 -15.14 -7.74 -15.45
C ASN A 250 -15.61 -6.34 -15.04
N TYR A 251 -15.28 -5.35 -15.85
CA TYR A 251 -15.66 -3.95 -15.71
C TYR A 251 -16.68 -3.63 -16.79
N THR A 252 -17.92 -3.36 -16.38
CA THR A 252 -19.02 -3.08 -17.31
C THR A 252 -19.69 -1.76 -16.99
N THR A 253 -19.83 -0.91 -18.01
CA THR A 253 -20.62 0.32 -18.00
C THR A 253 -21.73 0.20 -19.04
N GLU A 254 -22.56 1.24 -19.22
CA GLU A 254 -23.56 1.26 -20.30
C GLU A 254 -22.98 1.09 -21.71
N SER A 255 -21.72 1.47 -21.92
CA SER A 255 -21.10 1.53 -23.25
C SER A 255 -19.85 0.65 -23.41
N ILE A 256 -19.28 0.15 -22.33
CA ILE A 256 -17.99 -0.55 -22.32
C ILE A 256 -18.12 -1.83 -21.48
N SER A 257 -17.54 -2.92 -21.97
CA SER A 257 -17.36 -4.16 -21.19
C SER A 257 -15.94 -4.67 -21.44
N GLU A 258 -15.14 -4.70 -20.37
CA GLU A 258 -13.71 -4.98 -20.44
C GLU A 258 -13.25 -5.83 -19.26
N ILE A 259 -12.16 -6.58 -19.45
CA ILE A 259 -11.52 -7.32 -18.38
C ILE A 259 -10.30 -6.55 -17.89
N ILE A 260 -10.34 -6.17 -16.62
CA ILE A 260 -9.22 -5.50 -15.94
C ILE A 260 -8.42 -6.58 -15.21
N ASN A 261 -7.11 -6.57 -15.43
CA ASN A 261 -6.16 -7.40 -14.72
C ASN A 261 -5.33 -6.49 -13.83
N SER A 262 -5.24 -6.82 -12.55
CA SER A 262 -4.42 -6.10 -11.59
C SER A 262 -3.49 -7.04 -10.86
N ARG A 263 -2.30 -6.54 -10.53
CA ARG A 263 -1.29 -7.25 -9.77
C ARG A 263 -0.63 -6.30 -8.78
N THR A 264 -0.62 -6.70 -7.53
CA THR A 264 0.09 -6.04 -6.44
C THR A 264 1.20 -6.95 -5.94
N PHE A 265 2.43 -6.46 -5.94
CA PHE A 265 3.58 -7.16 -5.39
C PHE A 265 4.17 -6.34 -4.25
N ILE A 266 4.27 -6.94 -3.06
CA ILE A 266 4.88 -6.33 -1.87
C ILE A 266 6.08 -7.17 -1.41
N TYR A 267 7.20 -6.51 -1.17
CA TYR A 267 8.44 -7.11 -0.70
C TYR A 267 8.86 -6.52 0.64
N PHE A 268 9.15 -7.37 1.62
CA PHE A 268 9.54 -6.97 2.98
C PHE A 268 11.05 -7.04 3.15
N TYR A 269 11.62 -6.05 3.83
CA TYR A 269 13.06 -5.93 4.05
C TYR A 269 13.36 -5.13 5.32
N ASP A 270 14.64 -5.08 5.72
CA ASP A 270 15.08 -4.38 6.93
C ASP A 270 14.23 -4.73 8.17
N TYR A 271 13.98 -6.03 8.39
CA TYR A 271 13.17 -6.48 9.52
C TYR A 271 13.69 -5.93 10.86
N ASN A 272 12.76 -5.68 11.78
CA ASN A 272 12.95 -4.98 13.04
C ASN A 272 13.34 -3.50 12.89
N LYS A 273 13.15 -2.91 11.71
CA LYS A 273 13.33 -1.48 11.47
C LYS A 273 12.15 -0.93 10.70
N SER A 274 11.81 0.32 11.01
CA SER A 274 10.82 1.12 10.29
C SER A 274 11.49 2.40 9.78
N PHE A 275 10.92 2.99 8.75
CA PHE A 275 11.14 4.41 8.46
C PHE A 275 10.61 5.26 9.60
N GLU A 276 11.24 6.42 9.82
CA GLU A 276 10.64 7.48 10.64
C GLU A 276 9.29 7.86 10.05
N GLU A 277 8.23 7.95 10.86
CA GLU A 277 6.92 8.36 10.36
C GLU A 277 6.88 9.88 10.10
N PRO A 278 6.23 10.32 9.00
CA PRO A 278 6.04 11.73 8.74
C PRO A 278 5.18 12.36 9.85
N TYR A 279 5.57 13.56 10.29
CA TYR A 279 4.85 14.32 11.29
C TYR A 279 3.88 15.30 10.63
N PHE A 280 2.69 15.45 11.22
CA PHE A 280 1.71 16.45 10.80
C PHE A 280 1.38 17.36 11.98
N THR A 281 1.43 18.68 11.79
CA THR A 281 1.04 19.65 12.84
C THR A 281 -0.46 19.66 13.12
N LYS A 282 -1.23 18.93 12.31
CA LYS A 282 -2.67 18.74 12.47
C LYS A 282 -3.03 17.35 11.97
N ASP A 283 -4.00 16.71 12.62
CA ASP A 283 -4.59 15.48 12.13
C ASP A 283 -5.25 15.71 10.76
N ILE A 284 -4.77 14.99 9.74
CA ILE A 284 -5.33 14.97 8.39
C ILE A 284 -6.00 13.61 8.17
N SER A 285 -7.26 13.63 7.73
CA SER A 285 -7.94 12.40 7.33
C SER A 285 -7.71 12.13 5.85
N PHE A 286 -7.06 11.02 5.55
CA PHE A 286 -6.90 10.50 4.20
C PHE A 286 -8.07 9.57 3.85
N SER A 287 -8.54 9.62 2.60
CA SER A 287 -9.67 8.80 2.16
C SER A 287 -9.24 7.45 1.60
N ASN A 288 -8.02 7.37 1.06
CA ASN A 288 -7.44 6.19 0.40
C ASN A 288 -5.90 6.33 0.31
N ASP A 289 -5.22 5.35 -0.28
CA ASP A 289 -3.76 5.37 -0.43
C ASP A 289 -3.26 6.47 -1.38
N TYR A 290 -4.03 6.82 -2.41
CA TYR A 290 -3.69 7.91 -3.31
C TYR A 290 -3.57 9.23 -2.55
N ASP A 291 -4.53 9.53 -1.67
CA ASP A 291 -4.51 10.75 -0.85
C ASP A 291 -3.24 10.85 0.00
N LYS A 292 -2.84 9.73 0.64
CA LYS A 292 -1.60 9.65 1.43
C LYS A 292 -0.38 9.90 0.55
N ILE A 293 -0.32 9.23 -0.61
CA ILE A 293 0.80 9.36 -1.57
C ILE A 293 0.90 10.79 -2.13
N ILE A 294 -0.23 11.44 -2.41
CA ILE A 294 -0.32 12.84 -2.87
C ILE A 294 0.17 13.81 -1.80
N ALA A 295 -0.15 13.56 -0.53
CA ALA A 295 0.25 14.44 0.57
C ALA A 295 1.75 14.29 0.91
N LEU A 296 2.26 13.05 0.90
CA LEU A 296 3.64 12.76 1.26
C LEU A 296 4.61 13.12 0.12
N GLN A 297 4.30 12.66 -1.09
CA GLN A 297 5.09 12.76 -2.33
C GLN A 297 6.55 12.31 -2.19
N ALA A 298 7.01 11.48 -3.12
CA ALA A 298 8.41 11.04 -3.13
C ALA A 298 9.35 12.11 -3.69
N SER A 299 10.31 12.58 -2.86
CA SER A 299 11.48 13.28 -3.40
C SER A 299 12.39 12.32 -4.16
N ASP A 300 13.05 12.80 -5.22
CA ASP A 300 14.00 11.99 -5.98
C ASP A 300 15.13 11.43 -5.12
N ASP A 301 15.71 12.23 -4.23
CA ASP A 301 16.79 11.81 -3.34
C ASP A 301 16.37 10.64 -2.41
N PHE A 302 15.19 10.73 -1.79
CA PHE A 302 14.61 9.60 -1.04
C PHE A 302 14.43 8.36 -1.92
N TRP A 303 13.87 8.56 -3.12
CA TRP A 303 13.57 7.46 -4.03
C TRP A 303 14.84 6.74 -4.49
N GLU A 304 15.84 7.48 -4.96
CA GLU A 304 17.12 6.93 -5.42
C GLU A 304 17.91 6.25 -4.29
N THR A 305 17.79 6.75 -3.06
CA THR A 305 18.46 6.15 -1.89
C THR A 305 17.84 4.82 -1.48
N ASN A 306 16.51 4.69 -1.57
CA ASN A 306 15.79 3.53 -1.02
C ASN A 306 15.37 2.50 -2.07
N TYR A 307 15.32 2.88 -3.35
CA TYR A 307 14.92 2.00 -4.42
C TYR A 307 16.07 1.10 -4.86
N GLN A 308 16.03 -0.18 -4.46
CA GLN A 308 17.09 -1.15 -4.73
C GLN A 308 16.66 -2.31 -5.63
N TYR A 309 15.44 -2.27 -6.16
CA TYR A 309 14.82 -3.41 -6.84
C TYR A 309 14.84 -3.24 -8.36
N PRO A 310 15.19 -4.27 -9.13
CA PRO A 310 14.97 -4.23 -10.57
C PRO A 310 13.47 -4.22 -10.87
N LYS A 311 13.02 -3.33 -11.75
CA LYS A 311 11.64 -3.34 -12.26
C LYS A 311 11.41 -4.61 -13.07
N SER A 312 10.24 -5.23 -12.94
CA SER A 312 9.86 -6.29 -13.87
C SER A 312 9.67 -5.71 -15.27
N PHE A 313 9.77 -6.55 -16.30
CA PHE A 313 9.52 -6.12 -17.68
C PHE A 313 8.13 -5.47 -17.84
N ASN A 314 7.12 -5.96 -17.13
CA ASN A 314 5.77 -5.41 -17.18
C ASN A 314 5.67 -4.05 -16.48
N ASP A 315 6.32 -3.89 -15.32
CA ASP A 315 6.33 -2.62 -14.58
C ASP A 315 7.07 -1.54 -15.37
N GLN A 316 8.21 -1.90 -15.97
CA GLN A 316 8.97 -0.98 -16.81
C GLN A 316 8.15 -0.56 -18.04
N ARG A 317 7.53 -1.51 -18.75
CA ARG A 317 6.67 -1.21 -19.89
C ARG A 317 5.49 -0.31 -19.51
N SER A 318 4.89 -0.57 -18.36
CA SER A 318 3.80 0.25 -17.82
C SER A 318 4.25 1.69 -17.55
N LEU A 319 5.37 1.83 -16.84
CA LEU A 319 5.97 3.14 -16.54
C LEU A 319 6.34 3.91 -17.80
N ASP A 320 6.97 3.26 -18.77
CA ASP A 320 7.39 3.88 -20.04
C ASP A 320 6.17 4.40 -20.81
N TYR A 321 5.10 3.61 -20.88
CA TYR A 321 3.84 4.02 -21.49
C TYR A 321 3.23 5.23 -20.76
N MET A 322 3.12 5.18 -19.43
CA MET A 322 2.55 6.29 -18.65
C MET A 322 3.38 7.57 -18.81
N LYS A 323 4.71 7.45 -18.85
CA LYS A 323 5.63 8.57 -19.08
C LYS A 323 5.45 9.17 -20.47
N GLU A 324 5.39 8.34 -21.51
CA GLU A 324 5.21 8.79 -22.90
C GLU A 324 3.88 9.56 -23.08
N LYS A 325 2.82 9.14 -22.38
CA LYS A 325 1.49 9.75 -22.47
C LYS A 325 1.25 10.92 -21.50
N GLY A 326 2.19 11.21 -20.60
CA GLY A 326 2.00 12.24 -19.58
C GLY A 326 0.94 11.86 -18.53
N TYR A 327 0.87 10.57 -18.19
CA TYR A 327 -0.08 9.97 -17.24
C TYR A 327 0.53 9.74 -15.85
N LEU A 328 1.79 10.14 -15.66
CA LEU A 328 2.42 10.18 -14.34
C LEU A 328 1.91 11.40 -13.57
N ILE A 329 1.36 11.20 -12.38
CA ILE A 329 0.59 12.25 -11.68
C ILE A 329 1.43 12.97 -10.62
N ASN A 330 1.81 12.27 -9.55
CA ASN A 330 2.51 12.90 -8.42
C ASN A 330 4.05 12.87 -8.58
N TYR A 331 4.51 12.72 -9.82
CA TYR A 331 5.91 12.98 -10.18
C TYR A 331 6.19 14.49 -10.16
N ASP A 332 5.15 15.28 -10.42
CA ASP A 332 5.11 16.72 -10.17
C ASP A 332 4.16 16.99 -8.99
N SER A 333 4.39 18.08 -8.25
CA SER A 333 3.63 18.37 -7.04
C SER A 333 2.24 18.99 -7.27
N TYR A 334 1.89 19.33 -8.51
CA TYR A 334 0.55 19.80 -8.90
C TYR A 334 -0.19 18.74 -9.69
N ILE A 335 -1.43 18.45 -9.29
CA ILE A 335 -2.27 17.44 -9.93
C ILE A 335 -3.48 18.12 -10.59
N PRO A 336 -3.60 18.07 -11.93
CA PRO A 336 -4.80 18.53 -12.64
C PRO A 336 -6.07 17.84 -12.15
N ILE A 337 -7.19 18.57 -12.07
CA ILE A 337 -8.45 17.99 -11.58
C ILE A 337 -9.00 16.86 -12.46
N GLU A 338 -8.73 16.91 -13.76
CA GLU A 338 -9.01 15.85 -14.72
C GLU A 338 -8.38 14.51 -14.30
N ASP A 339 -7.24 14.54 -13.61
CA ASP A 339 -6.53 13.36 -13.12
C ASP A 339 -7.11 12.84 -11.78
N LEU A 340 -7.95 13.66 -11.14
CA LEU A 340 -8.52 13.45 -9.80
C LEU A 340 -10.01 13.10 -9.81
N ALA A 341 -10.61 12.90 -11.00
CA ALA A 341 -12.05 12.74 -11.18
C ALA A 341 -12.69 11.75 -10.20
N TYR A 342 -11.98 10.68 -9.83
CA TYR A 342 -12.45 9.65 -8.90
C TYR A 342 -11.58 9.48 -7.64
N ALA A 343 -10.30 9.89 -7.66
CA ALA A 343 -9.47 9.88 -6.46
C ALA A 343 -9.94 10.91 -5.42
N ARG A 344 -10.55 12.03 -5.87
CA ARG A 344 -11.13 13.09 -5.03
C ARG A 344 -10.25 13.41 -3.81
N PRO A 345 -9.01 13.90 -4.02
CA PRO A 345 -8.02 13.96 -2.98
C PRO A 345 -8.52 14.81 -1.82
N SER A 346 -8.35 14.30 -0.60
CA SER A 346 -8.70 15.06 0.60
C SER A 346 -7.71 16.15 0.94
N VAL A 347 -6.55 16.18 0.27
CA VAL A 347 -5.44 17.07 0.59
C VAL A 347 -4.86 17.70 -0.66
N LEU A 348 -4.52 18.99 -0.56
CA LEU A 348 -3.76 19.70 -1.57
C LEU A 348 -2.45 20.22 -1.01
N SER A 349 -1.38 20.19 -1.80
CA SER A 349 -0.08 20.76 -1.43
C SER A 349 0.10 22.15 -2.03
N TRP A 350 0.84 23.02 -1.31
CA TRP A 350 1.19 24.35 -1.80
C TRP A 350 2.12 24.30 -3.00
N GLN A 351 1.88 25.20 -3.96
CA GLN A 351 2.60 25.29 -5.22
C GLN A 351 2.94 26.76 -5.54
N GLU A 352 4.15 26.99 -6.05
CA GLU A 352 4.61 28.33 -6.43
C GLU A 352 3.94 28.80 -7.74
N ASP A 353 3.92 27.94 -8.76
CA ASP A 353 3.54 28.33 -10.12
C ASP A 353 2.06 28.09 -10.47
N LYS A 354 1.35 27.27 -9.69
CA LYS A 354 -0.04 26.87 -9.97
C LYS A 354 -0.92 27.13 -8.76
N ARG A 355 -1.97 27.94 -8.95
CA ARG A 355 -2.88 28.39 -7.89
C ARG A 355 -4.11 27.53 -7.80
N PHE A 356 -4.72 27.50 -6.62
CA PHE A 356 -6.01 26.86 -6.45
C PHE A 356 -7.08 27.59 -7.22
N ALA A 357 -7.86 26.82 -7.96
CA ALA A 357 -9.13 27.19 -8.57
C ALA A 357 -10.29 26.62 -7.75
N TRP A 358 -11.48 27.22 -7.91
CA TRP A 358 -12.71 26.77 -7.24
C TRP A 358 -12.99 25.28 -7.45
N ASP A 359 -12.71 24.76 -8.64
CA ASP A 359 -12.96 23.35 -8.98
C ASP A 359 -12.20 22.38 -8.05
N HIS A 360 -11.08 22.78 -7.45
CA HIS A 360 -10.35 21.91 -6.50
C HIS A 360 -10.99 21.88 -5.10
N LEU A 361 -11.97 22.75 -4.82
CA LEU A 361 -12.67 22.85 -3.55
C LEU A 361 -14.04 22.18 -3.69
N ARG A 362 -14.52 21.50 -2.64
CA ARG A 362 -15.83 20.85 -2.67
C ARG A 362 -16.96 21.88 -2.69
N GLU A 363 -17.91 21.72 -3.61
CA GLU A 363 -19.20 22.42 -3.57
C GLU A 363 -20.16 21.73 -2.58
N GLU A 364 -20.87 22.52 -1.77
CA GLU A 364 -21.91 21.98 -0.84
C GLU A 364 -23.03 21.22 -1.56
N THR A 365 -23.23 21.45 -2.86
CA THR A 365 -24.33 20.91 -3.65
C THR A 365 -24.08 19.55 -4.29
N GLU A 366 -22.90 18.95 -4.14
CA GLU A 366 -22.72 17.55 -4.53
C GLU A 366 -23.53 16.67 -3.57
N GLU A 367 -24.74 16.29 -3.98
CA GLU A 367 -25.52 15.25 -3.30
C GLU A 367 -24.63 14.01 -3.19
N VAL A 368 -24.25 13.67 -1.96
CA VAL A 368 -23.69 12.37 -1.64
C VAL A 368 -24.68 11.31 -2.16
N PRO A 369 -24.25 10.33 -2.99
CA PRO A 369 -25.15 9.32 -3.53
C PRO A 369 -25.93 8.65 -2.40
N LYS A 370 -27.27 8.76 -2.45
CA LYS A 370 -28.18 8.18 -1.46
C LYS A 370 -28.21 6.67 -1.67
N GLY A 371 -27.32 5.92 -1.01
CA GLY A 371 -27.29 4.48 -1.32
C GLY A 371 -26.51 3.49 -0.47
N ILE A 372 -26.10 3.77 0.78
CA ILE A 372 -25.44 2.73 1.62
C ILE A 372 -25.84 2.91 3.09
N GLN A 373 -27.01 2.37 3.48
CA GLN A 373 -27.26 2.01 4.86
C GLN A 373 -26.51 0.71 5.15
N GLY A 374 -25.28 0.80 5.65
CA GLY A 374 -24.59 -0.32 6.27
C GLY A 374 -25.15 -0.53 7.68
N ASP A 375 -25.61 -1.74 7.98
CA ASP A 375 -26.05 -2.13 9.31
C ASP A 375 -24.95 -1.91 10.36
N ASN A 376 -25.38 -1.48 11.54
CA ASN A 376 -24.54 -1.25 12.71
C ASN A 376 -24.00 -2.59 13.24
N GLU A 377 -22.67 -2.76 13.28
CA GLU A 377 -21.90 -3.32 14.41
C GLU A 377 -20.54 -3.89 13.94
N TYR A 378 -19.52 -3.04 13.87
CA TYR A 378 -18.13 -3.48 14.08
C TYR A 378 -17.41 -2.41 14.92
N LYS A 379 -17.02 -2.78 16.14
CA LYS A 379 -16.23 -1.97 17.06
C LYS A 379 -14.92 -2.71 17.34
N THR A 380 -13.79 -2.18 16.83
CA THR A 380 -12.48 -2.18 17.51
C THR A 380 -11.47 -1.35 16.71
N GLY A 381 -10.65 -0.55 17.41
CA GLY A 381 -9.35 -0.03 16.94
C GLY A 381 -9.37 1.28 16.16
N LYS A 382 -8.63 2.29 16.62
CA LYS A 382 -8.58 3.64 16.05
C LYS A 382 -7.66 3.73 14.82
N SER A 383 -8.25 3.88 13.65
CA SER A 383 -7.95 4.85 12.56
C SER A 383 -8.88 4.48 11.41
N TYR A 384 -9.52 5.46 10.77
CA TYR A 384 -10.74 5.23 9.99
C TYR A 384 -10.44 4.63 8.61
N ASP A 385 -10.52 3.31 8.53
CA ASP A 385 -10.27 2.49 7.33
C ASP A 385 -11.58 2.01 6.66
N SER A 386 -11.54 1.92 5.32
CA SER A 386 -12.49 1.30 4.38
C SER A 386 -13.57 2.17 3.66
N PRO A 387 -13.91 1.78 2.41
CA PRO A 387 -14.93 2.42 1.57
C PRO A 387 -16.36 2.18 2.09
N PHE A 388 -16.54 1.33 3.11
CA PHE A 388 -17.80 1.21 3.85
C PHE A 388 -18.04 2.34 4.86
N GLN A 389 -17.14 3.32 4.91
CA GLN A 389 -17.43 4.61 5.53
C GLN A 389 -17.54 5.75 4.53
N VAL A 390 -17.41 5.56 3.21
CA VAL A 390 -17.43 6.66 2.22
C VAL A 390 -18.82 7.28 2.01
N LEU A 391 -19.87 6.75 2.64
CA LEU A 391 -20.99 7.59 3.07
C LEU A 391 -20.72 8.18 4.47
N ARG A 392 -19.64 8.96 4.60
CA ARG A 392 -19.26 9.53 5.90
C ARG A 392 -20.35 10.48 6.34
N LYS A 393 -20.89 10.22 7.54
CA LYS A 393 -21.59 11.23 8.33
C LYS A 393 -20.68 12.45 8.47
N THR A 394 -20.98 13.50 7.73
CA THR A 394 -20.56 14.85 8.04
C THR A 394 -21.28 15.30 9.31
N SER A 395 -20.79 14.91 10.47
CA SER A 395 -20.89 15.77 11.64
C SER A 395 -19.65 16.65 11.67
N GLY A 396 -19.52 17.50 10.64
CA GLY A 396 -18.67 18.69 10.74
C GLY A 396 -19.19 19.56 11.89
N PRO A 397 -18.30 20.23 12.65
CA PRO A 397 -18.75 21.17 13.67
C PRO A 397 -19.60 22.26 12.99
N LYS A 398 -20.87 22.38 13.40
CA LYS A 398 -21.75 23.46 12.93
C LYS A 398 -21.12 24.81 13.28
N GLY A 399 -20.47 25.47 12.32
CA GLY A 399 -20.15 26.89 12.41
C GLY A 399 -18.91 27.38 11.67
N ARG A 400 -19.14 28.31 10.71
CA ARG A 400 -18.24 29.29 10.08
C ARG A 400 -17.16 28.73 9.13
N ASN A 401 -16.99 29.45 8.01
CA ASN A 401 -15.94 29.30 6.99
C ASN A 401 -14.56 29.03 7.59
N GLN A 402 -14.19 27.76 7.65
CA GLN A 402 -12.95 27.31 8.24
C GLN A 402 -12.09 26.68 7.15
N ILE A 403 -10.91 27.24 6.94
CA ILE A 403 -9.91 26.71 6.01
C ILE A 403 -8.81 26.08 6.85
N ASN A 404 -8.63 24.77 6.66
CA ASN A 404 -7.72 23.95 7.43
C ASN A 404 -6.44 23.70 6.65
N ILE A 405 -5.39 24.40 7.05
CA ILE A 405 -4.04 24.27 6.51
C ILE A 405 -3.16 23.79 7.65
N GLY A 406 -2.21 22.89 7.36
CA GLY A 406 -1.21 22.39 8.29
C GLY A 406 0.11 22.13 7.57
N TYR A 407 1.09 21.63 8.33
CA TYR A 407 2.38 21.23 7.78
C TYR A 407 2.57 19.73 7.88
N MET A 408 3.20 19.16 6.87
CA MET A 408 3.83 17.85 6.93
C MET A 408 5.34 18.04 7.02
N LEU A 409 5.97 17.35 7.95
CA LEU A 409 7.40 17.30 8.15
C LEU A 409 7.86 15.85 8.06
N ASP A 410 8.73 15.56 7.11
CA ASP A 410 9.31 14.24 6.92
C ASP A 410 10.83 14.25 7.10
N MET A 411 11.37 13.13 7.57
CA MET A 411 12.80 12.91 7.77
C MET A 411 13.24 11.57 7.17
N TYR A 412 14.41 11.57 6.54
CA TYR A 412 15.07 10.35 6.07
C TYR A 412 16.59 10.53 6.02
N TRP A 413 17.31 9.44 5.72
CA TRP A 413 18.75 9.42 5.57
C TRP A 413 19.08 9.22 4.09
N ASP A 414 19.96 10.04 3.53
CA ASP A 414 20.47 9.90 2.17
C ASP A 414 21.53 8.77 2.08
N TRP A 415 22.00 8.48 0.87
CA TRP A 415 23.02 7.44 0.62
C TRP A 415 24.36 7.69 1.34
N ASN A 416 24.66 8.95 1.70
CA ASN A 416 25.86 9.32 2.45
C ASN A 416 25.67 9.19 3.97
N GLY A 417 24.46 8.82 4.42
CA GLY A 417 24.09 8.85 5.83
C GLY A 417 23.89 10.26 6.37
N ASN A 418 23.67 11.26 5.51
CA ASN A 418 23.23 12.57 5.96
C ASN A 418 21.72 12.56 6.14
N ARG A 419 21.26 13.23 7.19
CA ARG A 419 19.84 13.45 7.40
C ARG A 419 19.30 14.49 6.43
N LYS A 420 18.18 14.17 5.81
CA LYS A 420 17.36 15.05 4.96
C LYS A 420 16.01 15.29 5.60
N ILE A 421 15.45 16.45 5.28
CA ILE A 421 14.17 16.91 5.82
C ILE A 421 13.35 17.46 4.67
N ILE A 422 12.08 17.08 4.63
CA ILE A 422 11.11 17.60 3.68
C ILE A 422 9.98 18.23 4.48
N GLY A 423 9.67 19.48 4.18
CA GLY A 423 8.52 20.18 4.73
C GLY A 423 7.53 20.49 3.62
N ARG A 424 6.24 20.28 3.84
CA ARG A 424 5.17 20.68 2.92
C ARG A 424 4.06 21.43 3.64
N THR A 425 3.49 22.41 2.96
CA THR A 425 2.26 23.09 3.38
C THR A 425 1.08 22.37 2.72
N LEU A 426 0.14 21.90 3.53
CA LEU A 426 -0.98 21.05 3.10
C LEU A 426 -2.32 21.68 3.51
N MET A 427 -3.29 21.69 2.61
CA MET A 427 -4.67 22.07 2.87
C MET A 427 -5.54 20.81 2.91
N ASP A 428 -6.23 20.58 4.02
CA ASP A 428 -7.22 19.50 4.15
C ASP A 428 -8.57 20.01 3.63
N ILE A 429 -8.95 19.55 2.43
CA ILE A 429 -10.21 19.92 1.78
C ILE A 429 -11.40 19.36 2.56
N ASN A 430 -11.30 18.13 3.07
CA ASN A 430 -12.42 17.45 3.70
C ASN A 430 -12.85 18.10 5.01
N SER A 431 -11.90 18.68 5.75
CA SER A 431 -12.22 19.42 6.97
C SER A 431 -12.41 20.92 6.75
N SER A 432 -12.22 21.42 5.52
CA SER A 432 -12.44 22.83 5.20
C SER A 432 -13.88 23.09 4.73
N GLU A 433 -14.49 24.18 5.19
CA GLU A 433 -15.86 24.60 4.82
C GLU A 433 -15.85 25.96 4.12
N PHE A 434 -16.56 26.05 2.98
CA PHE A 434 -16.64 27.24 2.13
C PHE A 434 -18.09 27.68 1.89
N HIS A 435 -18.65 28.50 2.78
CA HIS A 435 -20.01 29.07 2.68
C HIS A 435 -20.05 30.43 1.97
N HIS A 436 -19.09 30.73 1.09
CA HIS A 436 -18.99 32.03 0.41
C HIS A 436 -19.34 31.93 -1.07
N GLU A 437 -19.86 33.03 -1.64
CA GLU A 437 -20.02 33.15 -3.09
C GLU A 437 -18.69 32.89 -3.81
N HIS A 438 -18.73 32.12 -4.89
CA HIS A 438 -17.59 31.78 -5.76
C HIS A 438 -17.09 33.00 -6.55
N THR A 439 -16.57 33.99 -5.84
CA THR A 439 -16.03 35.22 -6.42
C THR A 439 -14.52 35.11 -6.55
N ARG A 440 -13.97 35.84 -7.52
CA ARG A 440 -12.51 35.94 -7.70
C ARG A 440 -11.79 36.42 -6.43
N ASN A 441 -12.38 37.37 -5.70
CA ASN A 441 -11.75 37.94 -4.50
C ASN A 441 -11.64 36.90 -3.37
N LYS A 442 -12.66 36.06 -3.19
CA LYS A 442 -12.65 34.97 -2.20
C LYS A 442 -11.61 33.90 -2.57
N LEU A 443 -11.47 33.58 -3.85
CA LEU A 443 -10.42 32.66 -4.29
C LEU A 443 -9.01 33.23 -4.04
N ILE A 444 -8.81 34.52 -4.32
CA ILE A 444 -7.55 35.23 -4.01
C ILE A 444 -7.28 35.14 -2.51
N TYR A 445 -8.27 35.43 -1.68
CA TYR A 445 -8.17 35.32 -0.23
C TYR A 445 -7.75 33.92 0.25
N ILE A 446 -8.30 32.85 -0.31
CA ILE A 446 -7.93 31.45 0.02
C ILE A 446 -6.47 31.18 -0.35
N ASN A 447 -6.04 31.57 -1.55
CA ASN A 447 -4.65 31.40 -1.97
C ASN A 447 -3.68 32.22 -1.09
N LEU A 448 -4.05 33.45 -0.70
CA LEU A 448 -3.26 34.25 0.23
C LEU A 448 -3.14 33.61 1.61
N LEU A 449 -4.20 32.95 2.12
CA LEU A 449 -4.10 32.17 3.35
C LEU A 449 -3.04 31.08 3.20
N PHE A 450 -3.07 30.33 2.11
CA PHE A 450 -2.13 29.25 1.88
C PHE A 450 -0.67 29.74 1.76
N ASP A 451 -0.47 30.90 1.14
CA ASP A 451 0.83 31.57 1.06
C ASP A 451 1.36 32.01 2.43
N ILE A 452 0.50 32.44 3.36
CA ILE A 452 0.92 32.75 4.74
C ILE A 452 1.55 31.52 5.38
N TYR A 453 0.88 30.37 5.31
CA TYR A 453 1.42 29.14 5.89
C TYR A 453 2.73 28.73 5.21
N GLU A 454 2.85 28.86 3.88
CA GLU A 454 4.11 28.54 3.20
C GLU A 454 5.27 29.44 3.65
N ILE A 455 5.03 30.74 3.86
CA ILE A 455 6.06 31.66 4.40
C ILE A 455 6.56 31.17 5.76
N TYR A 456 5.66 30.72 6.63
CA TYR A 456 6.02 30.24 7.96
C TYR A 456 6.68 28.87 7.93
N ARG A 457 6.31 28.00 6.98
CA ARG A 457 7.02 26.73 6.73
C ARG A 457 8.45 26.98 6.26
N GLN A 458 8.68 27.94 5.37
CA GLN A 458 10.03 28.36 4.96
C GLN A 458 10.83 28.92 6.14
N LEU A 459 10.19 29.68 7.02
CA LEU A 459 10.79 30.13 8.28
C LEU A 459 11.16 28.94 9.19
N ALA A 460 10.29 27.94 9.33
CA ALA A 460 10.58 26.71 10.08
C ALA A 460 11.85 26.03 9.56
N ASN A 461 11.93 25.82 8.24
CA ASN A 461 13.11 25.24 7.59
C ASN A 461 14.39 26.04 7.86
N SER A 462 14.31 27.38 7.86
CA SER A 462 15.47 28.23 8.16
C SER A 462 15.93 28.16 9.62
N ARG A 463 15.05 27.73 10.54
CA ARG A 463 15.36 27.57 11.97
C ARG A 463 15.97 26.21 12.28
N ILE A 464 15.75 25.21 11.43
CA ILE A 464 16.34 23.89 11.58
C ILE A 464 17.84 23.96 11.31
N LYS A 465 18.63 23.37 12.22
CA LYS A 465 20.09 23.32 12.14
C LYS A 465 20.59 21.88 12.18
N ASP A 466 21.81 21.70 11.70
CA ASP A 466 22.51 20.43 11.81
C ASP A 466 22.59 19.98 13.27
N GLY A 467 22.38 18.68 13.50
CA GLY A 467 22.44 18.08 14.84
C GLY A 467 21.15 18.12 15.67
N MET A 468 20.12 18.90 15.30
CA MET A 468 18.82 18.89 16.01
C MET A 468 18.18 17.50 15.99
N THR A 469 17.40 17.07 16.97
CA THR A 469 16.62 15.83 16.89
C THR A 469 15.35 16.00 16.06
N PHE A 470 14.71 14.90 15.66
CA PHE A 470 13.43 15.01 14.93
C PHE A 470 12.35 15.66 15.79
N ASP A 471 12.31 15.35 17.10
CA ASP A 471 11.35 15.96 18.03
C ASP A 471 11.59 17.47 18.23
N GLU A 472 12.84 17.92 18.21
CA GLU A 472 13.16 19.36 18.21
C GLU A 472 12.64 20.05 16.93
N MET A 473 12.71 19.37 15.78
CA MET A 473 12.17 19.90 14.52
C MET A 473 10.65 19.95 14.53
N LYS A 474 9.98 18.92 15.07
CA LYS A 474 8.52 18.91 15.27
C LYS A 474 8.08 20.11 16.12
N ALA A 475 8.77 20.36 17.22
CA ALA A 475 8.49 21.52 18.09
C ALA A 475 8.64 22.87 17.36
N ILE A 476 9.64 23.02 16.48
CA ILE A 476 9.78 24.22 15.63
C ILE A 476 8.57 24.36 14.69
N TYR A 477 8.13 23.25 14.08
CA TYR A 477 6.98 23.23 13.20
C TYR A 477 5.67 23.56 13.91
N ASP A 478 5.49 23.12 15.15
CA ASP A 478 4.33 23.49 15.98
C ASP A 478 4.35 24.99 16.33
N GLU A 479 5.51 25.51 16.74
CA GLU A 479 5.67 26.93 17.08
C GLU A 479 5.36 27.84 15.88
N VAL A 480 5.91 27.52 14.70
CA VAL A 480 5.65 28.34 13.50
C VAL A 480 4.22 28.17 12.98
N TYR A 481 3.58 27.02 13.24
CA TYR A 481 2.19 26.77 12.90
C TYR A 481 1.26 27.67 13.73
N ASP A 482 1.51 27.81 15.03
CA ASP A 482 0.79 28.76 15.88
C ASP A 482 0.97 30.22 15.41
N GLY A 483 2.20 30.57 15.00
CA GLY A 483 2.50 31.88 14.39
C GLY A 483 1.71 32.12 13.09
N ALA A 484 1.66 31.13 12.21
CA ALA A 484 0.90 31.20 10.96
C ALA A 484 -0.62 31.32 11.23
N ASN A 485 -1.14 30.59 12.21
CA ASN A 485 -2.54 30.69 12.63
C ASN A 485 -2.91 32.09 13.11
N ALA A 486 -2.03 32.72 13.90
CA ALA A 486 -2.23 34.10 14.38
C ALA A 486 -2.21 35.11 13.21
N GLU A 487 -1.26 34.99 12.29
CA GLU A 487 -1.16 35.88 11.12
C GLU A 487 -2.34 35.69 10.16
N ALA A 488 -2.72 34.45 9.89
CA ALA A 488 -3.92 34.12 9.11
C ALA A 488 -5.15 34.77 9.75
N LYS A 489 -5.35 34.63 11.06
CA LYS A 489 -6.46 35.27 11.79
C LYS A 489 -6.47 36.79 11.64
N ASN A 490 -5.31 37.45 11.64
CA ASN A 490 -5.21 38.89 11.37
C ASN A 490 -5.65 39.22 9.95
N MET A 491 -5.16 38.48 8.95
CA MET A 491 -5.58 38.67 7.55
C MET A 491 -7.09 38.47 7.38
N ARG A 492 -7.68 37.45 8.01
CA ARG A 492 -9.14 37.21 7.98
C ARG A 492 -9.92 38.43 8.46
N LYS A 493 -9.46 39.04 9.56
CA LYS A 493 -10.09 40.23 10.15
C LYS A 493 -9.91 41.48 9.30
N GLU A 494 -8.71 41.71 8.76
CA GLU A 494 -8.40 42.92 7.98
C GLU A 494 -9.04 42.92 6.58
N THR A 495 -9.22 41.75 5.97
CA THR A 495 -9.76 41.61 4.62
C THR A 495 -11.27 41.37 4.59
N ASP A 496 -11.92 41.32 5.75
CA ASP A 496 -13.28 40.83 5.93
C ASP A 496 -13.55 39.55 5.13
N HIS A 497 -12.76 38.51 5.40
CA HIS A 497 -12.83 37.22 4.70
C HIS A 497 -12.68 37.33 3.17
N GLY A 498 -12.04 38.38 2.66
CA GLY A 498 -11.84 38.63 1.24
C GLY A 498 -12.86 39.56 0.57
N ASP A 499 -13.75 40.21 1.32
CA ASP A 499 -14.68 41.21 0.78
C ASP A 499 -14.01 42.59 0.62
N ASP A 500 -12.99 42.91 1.44
CA ASP A 500 -12.21 44.15 1.30
C ASP A 500 -11.07 43.98 0.28
N LEU A 501 -11.31 44.47 -0.94
CA LEU A 501 -10.36 44.41 -2.06
C LEU A 501 -9.07 45.22 -1.80
N GLU A 502 -9.15 46.35 -1.10
CA GLU A 502 -7.97 47.20 -0.83
C GLU A 502 -7.05 46.50 0.17
N ALA A 503 -7.63 45.95 1.23
CA ALA A 503 -6.93 45.13 2.19
C ALA A 503 -6.31 43.88 1.52
N LEU A 504 -7.04 43.19 0.64
CA LEU A 504 -6.51 42.05 -0.12
C LEU A 504 -5.31 42.43 -0.98
N ARG A 505 -5.35 43.57 -1.67
CA ARG A 505 -4.21 44.06 -2.46
C ARG A 505 -2.98 44.35 -1.59
N LYS A 506 -3.19 44.91 -0.40
CA LYS A 506 -2.12 45.15 0.59
C LYS A 506 -1.49 43.83 1.05
N TRP A 507 -2.31 42.83 1.36
CA TRP A 507 -1.82 41.49 1.74
C TRP A 507 -1.11 40.78 0.59
N ASN A 508 -1.63 40.85 -0.64
CA ASN A 508 -0.94 40.34 -1.82
C ASN A 508 0.41 41.04 -2.03
N GLY A 509 0.51 42.35 -1.81
CA GLY A 509 1.78 43.08 -1.85
C GLY A 509 2.80 42.56 -0.82
N ARG A 510 2.35 42.26 0.41
CA ARG A 510 3.19 41.64 1.45
C ARG A 510 3.68 40.25 1.02
N ILE A 511 2.79 39.40 0.53
CA ILE A 511 3.13 38.05 0.05
C ILE A 511 4.08 38.11 -1.15
N LYS A 512 3.82 38.98 -2.13
CA LYS A 512 4.68 39.20 -3.29
C LYS A 512 6.10 39.60 -2.90
N SER A 513 6.26 40.39 -1.84
CA SER A 513 7.60 40.78 -1.36
C SER A 513 8.39 39.60 -0.77
N ARG A 514 7.72 38.57 -0.26
CA ARG A 514 8.34 37.41 0.40
C ARG A 514 8.48 36.21 -0.53
N LEU A 515 7.43 35.85 -1.25
CA LEU A 515 7.40 34.68 -2.11
C LEU A 515 7.47 34.99 -3.61
N LYS A 516 7.55 36.28 -4.00
CA LYS A 516 7.53 36.73 -5.42
C LYS A 516 6.27 36.36 -6.21
N ILE A 517 5.21 35.92 -5.52
CA ILE A 517 3.93 35.54 -6.10
C ILE A 517 2.97 36.72 -6.15
N ASP A 518 2.24 36.85 -7.26
CA ASP A 518 1.18 37.83 -7.42
C ASP A 518 -0.15 37.12 -7.74
N ASN A 519 -0.95 36.85 -6.71
CA ASN A 519 -2.22 36.12 -6.84
C ASN A 519 -3.23 36.85 -7.74
N PHE A 520 -3.18 38.18 -7.81
CA PHE A 520 -4.03 38.96 -8.71
C PHE A 520 -3.61 38.81 -10.19
N ALA A 521 -2.32 38.59 -10.46
CA ALA A 521 -1.82 38.38 -11.82
C ALA A 521 -2.05 36.94 -12.30
N LEU A 522 -1.87 35.97 -11.40
CA LEU A 522 -1.99 34.53 -11.70
C LEU A 522 -3.44 34.08 -11.89
N MET A 523 -4.41 34.74 -11.25
CA MET A 523 -5.83 34.40 -11.36
C MET A 523 -6.59 35.41 -12.24
N ARG A 524 -6.04 35.71 -13.42
CA ARG A 524 -6.64 36.63 -14.40
C ARG A 524 -7.62 35.95 -15.34
#